data_AF-A0A3C0A906-F1
#
_entry.id   AF-A0A3C0A906-F1
#
_cell.length_a   1.000
_cell.length_b   1.000
_cell.length_c   1.000
_cell.angle_alpha   90.00
_cell.angle_beta   90.00
_cell.angle_gamma   90.00
#
_symmetry.space_group_name_H-M   'P 1'
#
loop_
_entity.id
_entity.type
_entity.pdbx_description
1 polymer ?
#
loop_
_entity_poly.entity_id
_entity_poly.type
_entity_poly.pdbx_seq_one_letter_code
_entity_poly.pdbx_strand_id
1 'polypeptide(L)' 'MNASKYISEHDQKIANKLAYVMAGGDLSEPTLVSEQYLLDLEREAFLSLTGERKTLERLQHMIQKGKPLRN' A
#
# COMPACT_ATOMS: atom_id res chain seq x y z
N MET A 1 -2.99 17.88 -7.99
CA MET A 1 -1.86 18.04 -8.92
C MET A 1 -1.33 16.66 -9.25
N ASN A 2 -1.59 16.13 -10.45
CA ASN A 2 -1.02 14.86 -10.91
C ASN A 2 0.40 15.14 -11.41
N ALA A 3 1.36 15.12 -10.49
CA ALA A 3 2.77 15.27 -10.81
C ALA A 3 3.23 14.01 -11.57
N SER A 4 3.17 14.10 -12.90
CA SER A 4 3.76 13.15 -13.85
C SER A 4 3.10 11.76 -13.85
N LYS A 5 2.65 11.28 -15.01
CA LYS A 5 1.95 10.00 -15.24
C LYS A 5 2.83 8.75 -14.97
N TYR A 6 3.70 8.76 -13.97
CA TYR A 6 4.56 7.64 -13.56
C TYR A 6 3.94 6.73 -12.50
N ILE A 7 2.81 7.15 -11.92
CA ILE A 7 2.11 6.41 -10.87
C ILE A 7 0.89 5.75 -11.50
N SER A 8 0.90 4.42 -11.55
CA SER A 8 -0.26 3.62 -11.96
C SER A 8 -1.40 3.83 -10.96
N GLU A 9 -2.67 3.64 -11.35
CA GLU A 9 -3.79 3.67 -10.39
C GLU A 9 -3.55 2.76 -9.18
N HIS A 10 -2.84 1.66 -9.40
CA HIS A 10 -2.45 0.75 -8.35
C HIS A 10 -1.42 1.35 -7.38
N ASP A 11 -0.42 2.08 -7.90
CA ASP A 11 0.60 2.74 -7.07
C ASP A 11 -0.03 3.90 -6.27
N GLN A 12 -1.03 4.59 -6.84
CA GLN A 12 -1.81 5.59 -6.11
C GLN A 12 -2.62 4.96 -4.97
N LYS A 13 -3.25 3.80 -5.19
CA LYS A 13 -3.95 3.06 -4.13
C LYS A 13 -3.01 2.62 -3.02
N ILE A 14 -1.82 2.10 -3.36
CA ILE A 14 -0.79 1.75 -2.39
C ILE A 14 -0.38 2.99 -1.58
N ALA A 15 -0.05 4.09 -2.26
CA ALA A 15 0.37 5.32 -1.61
C ALA A 15 -0.69 5.88 -0.65
N ASN A 16 -1.99 5.83 -1.03
CA ASN A 16 -3.08 6.26 -0.17
C ASN A 16 -3.22 5.38 1.08
N LYS A 17 -3.08 4.06 0.95
CA LYS A 17 -3.11 3.14 2.10
C LYS A 17 -1.91 3.34 3.02
N LEU A 18 -0.73 3.56 2.44
CA LEU A 18 0.48 3.82 3.20
C LEU A 18 0.40 5.17 3.94
N ALA A 19 -0.15 6.20 3.29
CA ALA A 19 -0.43 7.49 3.93
C ALA A 19 -1.43 7.35 5.09
N TYR A 20 -2.45 6.50 4.97
CA TYR A 20 -3.40 6.21 6.05
C TYR A 20 -2.73 5.56 7.27
N VAL A 21 -1.85 4.57 7.04
CA VAL A 21 -1.08 3.94 8.12
C VAL A 21 -0.15 4.95 8.79
N MET A 22 0.58 5.76 8.01
CA MET A 22 1.48 6.80 8.53
C MET A 22 0.74 7.90 9.29
N ALA A 23 -0.52 8.17 8.94
CA ALA A 23 -1.39 9.10 9.67
C ALA A 23 -1.92 8.52 10.99
N GLY A 24 -1.66 7.25 11.28
CA GLY A 24 -2.16 6.57 12.49
C GLY A 24 -3.56 5.96 12.34
N GLY A 25 -4.06 5.83 11.11
CA GLY A 25 -5.37 5.27 10.83
C GLY A 25 -6.51 6.25 11.11
N ASP A 26 -7.62 5.74 11.65
CA ASP A 26 -8.84 6.54 11.91
C ASP A 26 -8.80 7.18 13.31
N LEU A 27 -7.80 8.02 13.55
CA LEU A 27 -7.68 8.79 14.78
C LEU A 27 -8.35 10.15 14.61
N SER A 28 -9.33 10.44 15.47
CA SER A 28 -10.02 11.73 15.48
C SER A 28 -9.21 12.85 16.15
N GLU A 29 -8.17 12.48 16.89
CA GLU A 29 -7.31 13.40 17.63
C GLU A 29 -5.87 12.85 17.74
N PRO A 30 -4.87 13.70 18.05
CA PRO A 30 -3.50 13.24 18.27
C PRO A 30 -3.41 12.37 19.53
N THR A 31 -3.43 11.05 19.36
CA THR A 31 -3.37 10.08 20.47
C THR A 31 -2.03 9.34 20.46
N LEU A 32 -1.51 9.03 21.65
CA LEU A 32 -0.39 8.11 21.79
C LEU A 32 -0.88 6.68 21.52
N VAL A 33 -0.42 6.10 20.42
CA VAL A 33 -0.73 4.72 20.03
C VAL A 33 0.40 3.78 20.43
N SER A 34 0.05 2.51 20.67
CA SER A 34 1.05 1.48 20.90
C SER A 34 1.69 1.03 19.59
N GLU A 35 2.89 0.45 19.67
CA GLU A 35 3.56 -0.14 18.50
C GLU A 35 2.69 -1.23 17.85
N GLN A 36 2.01 -2.03 18.66
CA GLN A 36 1.13 -3.10 18.17
C GLN A 36 -0.02 -2.56 17.29
N TYR A 37 -0.58 -1.39 17.65
CA TYR A 37 -1.63 -0.75 16.86
C TYR A 37 -1.13 -0.36 15.45
N LEU A 38 0.09 0.18 15.36
CA LEU A 38 0.71 0.50 14.06
C LEU A 38 1.00 -0.76 13.25
N LEU A 39 1.50 -1.82 13.90
CA LEU A 39 1.76 -3.11 13.23
C LEU A 39 0.48 -3.76 12.71
N ASP A 40 -0.62 -3.64 13.43
CA ASP A 40 -1.91 -4.18 12.99
C ASP A 40 -2.48 -3.37 11.81
N LEU A 41 -2.36 -2.04 11.84
CA LEU A 41 -2.71 -1.17 10.70
C LEU A 41 -1.86 -1.47 9.46
N GLU A 42 -0.56 -1.64 9.61
CA GLU A 42 0.35 -2.04 8.52
C GLU A 42 -0.05 -3.40 7.95
N ARG A 43 -0.34 -4.37 8.81
CA ARG A 43 -0.75 -5.71 8.40
C ARG A 43 -2.06 -5.68 7.62
N GLU A 44 -3.05 -4.93 8.08
CA GLU A 44 -4.35 -4.82 7.41
C GLU A 44 -4.19 -4.14 6.04
N ALA A 45 -3.46 -3.02 5.99
CA ALA A 45 -3.17 -2.31 4.74
C ALA A 45 -2.43 -3.22 3.75
N PHE A 46 -1.44 -3.97 4.23
CA PHE A 46 -0.68 -4.92 3.41
C PHE A 46 -1.55 -6.06 2.89
N LEU A 47 -2.30 -6.72 3.77
CA LEU A 47 -3.21 -7.82 3.39
C LEU A 47 -4.23 -7.36 2.35
N SER A 48 -4.84 -6.19 2.56
CA SER A 48 -5.78 -5.59 1.61
C SER A 48 -5.15 -5.36 0.23
N LEU A 49 -3.88 -4.95 0.17
CA LEU A 49 -3.17 -4.75 -1.09
C LEU A 49 -2.78 -6.08 -1.76
N THR A 50 -2.34 -7.08 -0.99
CA THR A 50 -1.96 -8.39 -1.54
C THR A 50 -3.13 -9.16 -2.17
N GLY A 51 -4.36 -8.89 -1.74
CA GLY A 51 -5.56 -9.47 -2.34
C GLY A 51 -5.91 -8.92 -3.72
N GLU A 52 -5.29 -7.82 -4.17
CA GLU A 52 -5.59 -7.22 -5.46
C GLU A 52 -4.98 -8.06 -6.60
N ARG A 53 -5.79 -8.40 -7.61
CA ARG A 53 -5.34 -9.14 -8.80
C ARG A 53 -4.09 -8.54 -9.45
N LYS A 54 -4.02 -7.20 -9.56
CA LYS A 54 -2.88 -6.49 -10.13
C LYS A 54 -1.58 -6.70 -9.33
N THR A 55 -1.66 -6.87 -8.02
CA THR A 55 -0.51 -7.16 -7.16
C THR A 55 -0.02 -8.59 -7.37
N LEU A 56 -0.93 -9.55 -7.47
CA LEU A 56 -0.61 -10.94 -7.76
C LEU A 56 0.03 -11.09 -9.15
N GLU A 57 -0.49 -10.39 -10.16
CA GLU A 57 0.10 -10.37 -11.51
C GLU A 57 1.52 -9.77 -11.50
N ARG A 58 1.73 -8.69 -10.74
CA ARG A 58 3.08 -8.10 -10.55
C ARG A 58 4.03 -9.07 -9.83
N LEU A 59 3.57 -9.74 -8.76
CA LEU A 59 4.35 -10.75 -8.02
C LEU A 59 4.71 -11.93 -8.91
N GLN A 60 3.72 -12.48 -9.63
CA GLN A 60 3.91 -13.58 -10.56
C GLN A 60 4.87 -13.20 -11.68
N HIS A 61 4.74 -11.99 -12.25
CA HIS A 61 5.66 -11.51 -13.26
C HIS A 61 7.07 -11.31 -12.72
N MET A 62 7.21 -10.81 -11.49
CA MET A 62 8.50 -10.60 -10.86
C MET A 62 9.20 -11.94 -10.60
N ILE A 63 8.47 -12.96 -10.16
CA ILE A 63 8.97 -14.33 -10.00
C ILE A 63 9.34 -14.97 -11.34
N GLN A 64 8.50 -14.80 -12.38
CA GLN A 64 8.71 -15.46 -13.67
C GLN A 64 9.77 -14.78 -14.55
N LYS A 65 9.80 -13.45 -14.59
CA LYS A 65 10.69 -12.67 -15.50
C LYS A 65 11.85 -11.99 -14.78
N GLY A 66 11.88 -11.98 -13.44
CA GLY A 66 12.92 -11.31 -12.65
C GLY A 66 12.92 -9.79 -12.79
N LYS A 67 11.90 -9.20 -13.42
CA LYS A 67 11.77 -7.76 -13.66
C LYS A 67 10.43 -7.25 -13.13
N PRO A 68 10.39 -6.07 -12.49
CA PRO A 68 9.15 -5.49 -12.00
C PRO A 68 8.21 -5.18 -13.18
N LEU A 69 6.98 -5.67 -13.12
CA LEU A 69 5.95 -5.36 -14.11
C LEU A 69 5.45 -3.93 -13.88
N ARG A 70 5.86 -3.01 -14.75
CA ARG A 70 5.32 -1.65 -14.82
C ARG A 70 4.24 -1.60 -15.91
N ASN A 71 3.00 -1.35 -15.49
CA ASN A 71 1.90 -0.90 -16.36
C ASN A 71 1.73 0.60 -16.18
#